data_AF-A0A1C6SRM6-F1
#
_entry.id   AF-A0A1C6SRM6-F1
#
_cell.length_a   1.000
_cell.length_b   1.000
_cell.length_c   1.000
_cell.angle_alpha   90.00
_cell.angle_beta   90.00
_cell.angle_gamma   90.00
#
_symmetry.space_group_name_H-M   'P 1'
#
loop_
_entity.id
_entity.type
_entity.pdbx_description
1 polymer ?
#
loop_
_entity_poly.entity_id
_entity_poly.type
_entity_poly.pdbx_seq_one_letter_code
_entity_poly.pdbx_strand_id
1 'polypeptide(L)'
;MSWADAGGTGTTPPAVAAGLEPGRLAAGTERRLGAAPSVARQQLLRSVRELAFELKTEQFSLLEAVRGSRLGGVTLSQTQVPVTLRITFEADGPGVRVVVLLVDRWPGRTGRNWGVTSVYVGLFESVLSTLDAVLGRLDPAAATSFAPWWRQTGPGDVAVMQHAAGLVNRAQAALSRHAGRLLDGGGQAQRQAVVTRTGGATFTFETADAVAEVPAELADGMLMVGTLIVSRPGGMPPNLVAQVQSLVFRVEEHLAANAANAAGAADRITVESSDVPAVTFLYQQARLRGVLPVRTLRTCTTCRLEKVTNPEMERLQERTRRTRDLATSISGLITPYVLAGRLVQLNSKGPDFACPRCQGMDADETVVTYCQRCGDRRAETALRTCSKCQFDFRTLVDGGQLWRPRAAASVSAPQAAGHLPPGVAAAPPLPPAAPAPPAPPLPPAAPLPPAPPVPGAAPPAVAAPAGAPPGPGWSGAQPPQPPPSGPSRRPPAERPPGYRPDPEAERWPRPPGCPP
;
A
#
# COMPACT_ATOMS: atom_id res chain seq x y z
N MET A 1 -20.86 -27.47 0.93
CA MET A 1 -20.82 -27.41 -0.55
C MET A 1 -19.61 -28.19 -1.02
N SER A 2 -19.77 -29.12 -1.97
CA SER A 2 -18.70 -30.01 -2.41
C SER A 2 -17.79 -29.32 -3.44
N TRP A 3 -16.51 -29.72 -3.50
CA TRP A 3 -15.49 -29.16 -4.38
C TRP A 3 -15.82 -29.30 -5.88
N ALA A 4 -16.75 -30.19 -6.26
CA ALA A 4 -17.20 -30.40 -7.63
C ALA A 4 -18.27 -29.38 -8.11
N ASP A 5 -19.07 -28.85 -7.18
CA ASP A 5 -20.22 -27.99 -7.54
C ASP A 5 -19.83 -26.51 -7.75
N ALA A 6 -18.65 -26.11 -7.26
CA ALA A 6 -18.10 -24.76 -7.42
C ALA A 6 -17.34 -24.56 -8.75
N GLY A 7 -17.32 -25.58 -9.62
CA GLY A 7 -16.76 -25.52 -10.97
C GLY A 7 -17.71 -24.90 -12.01
N GLY A 8 -18.69 -24.09 -11.58
CA GLY A 8 -19.51 -23.32 -12.50
C GLY A 8 -18.62 -22.47 -13.39
N THR A 9 -18.62 -22.74 -14.68
CA THR A 9 -17.92 -22.08 -15.80
C THR A 9 -18.18 -20.57 -15.95
N GLY A 10 -18.75 -19.91 -14.95
CA GLY A 10 -19.37 -18.59 -15.09
C GLY A 10 -18.62 -17.41 -14.47
N THR A 11 -17.61 -17.61 -13.62
CA THR A 11 -16.81 -16.48 -13.12
C THR A 11 -15.48 -16.44 -13.85
N THR A 12 -15.51 -15.88 -15.05
CA THR A 12 -14.30 -15.45 -15.75
C THR A 12 -13.46 -14.65 -14.76
N PRO A 13 -12.20 -15.06 -14.52
CA PRO A 13 -11.38 -14.35 -13.56
C PRO A 13 -11.25 -12.90 -14.04
N PRO A 14 -11.37 -11.91 -13.14
CA PRO A 14 -11.38 -10.50 -13.52
C PRO A 14 -10.11 -10.14 -14.30
N ALA A 15 -10.13 -9.06 -15.08
CA ALA A 15 -8.99 -8.65 -15.92
C ALA A 15 -7.65 -8.56 -15.15
N VAL A 16 -7.70 -8.31 -13.83
CA VAL A 16 -6.53 -8.33 -12.93
C VAL A 16 -5.80 -9.70 -12.93
N ALA A 17 -6.52 -10.79 -13.14
CA ALA A 17 -5.97 -12.15 -13.26
C ALA A 17 -5.41 -12.45 -14.66
N ALA A 18 -5.64 -11.60 -15.66
CA ALA A 18 -5.20 -11.83 -17.04
C ALA A 18 -3.66 -11.81 -17.20
N GLY A 19 -2.94 -11.29 -16.20
CA GLY A 19 -1.47 -11.32 -16.14
C GLY A 19 -0.86 -12.48 -15.35
N LEU A 20 -1.67 -13.42 -14.85
CA LEU A 20 -1.15 -14.55 -14.07
C LEU A 20 -0.39 -15.52 -14.96
N GLU A 21 0.81 -15.93 -14.52
CA GLU A 21 1.57 -16.96 -15.22
C GLU A 21 0.75 -18.26 -15.33
N PRO A 22 0.61 -18.84 -16.52
CA PRO A 22 -0.14 -20.09 -16.69
C PRO A 22 0.47 -21.21 -15.85
N GLY A 23 -0.37 -21.86 -15.04
CA GLY A 23 0.00 -22.96 -14.13
C GLY A 23 0.12 -22.58 -12.65
N ARG A 24 -0.07 -21.30 -12.28
CA ARG A 24 -0.19 -20.88 -10.88
C ARG A 24 -1.56 -21.25 -10.30
N LEU A 25 -1.58 -21.65 -9.03
CA LEU A 25 -2.78 -21.64 -8.22
C LEU A 25 -3.08 -20.20 -7.86
N ALA A 26 -4.28 -19.76 -8.20
CA ALA A 26 -4.78 -18.46 -7.81
C ALA A 26 -6.20 -18.57 -7.28
N ALA A 27 -6.55 -17.70 -6.36
CA ALA A 27 -7.92 -17.47 -5.93
C ALA A 27 -8.10 -15.99 -5.68
N GLY A 28 -9.32 -15.50 -5.86
CA GLY A 28 -9.56 -14.10 -5.65
C GLY A 28 -11.02 -13.76 -5.54
N THR A 29 -11.26 -12.49 -5.25
CA THR A 29 -12.59 -11.97 -5.13
C THR A 29 -12.64 -10.47 -5.39
N GLU A 30 -13.81 -9.98 -5.78
CA GLU A 30 -14.08 -8.57 -6.01
C GLU A 30 -15.27 -8.16 -5.14
N ARG A 31 -15.13 -7.03 -4.44
CA ARG A 31 -16.09 -6.50 -3.48
C ARG A 31 -16.30 -5.02 -3.76
N ARG A 32 -17.54 -4.57 -3.77
CA ARG A 32 -17.88 -3.15 -3.80
C ARG A 32 -18.43 -2.76 -2.44
N LEU A 33 -17.94 -1.67 -1.88
CA LEU A 33 -18.29 -1.18 -0.55
C LEU A 33 -18.70 0.28 -0.67
N GLY A 34 -19.71 0.71 0.09
CA GLY A 34 -20.06 2.12 0.27
C GLY A 34 -19.13 2.87 1.23
N ALA A 35 -18.18 2.16 1.86
CA ALA A 35 -17.18 2.76 2.75
C ALA A 35 -16.06 3.48 1.98
N ALA A 36 -15.48 4.52 2.60
CA ALA A 36 -14.35 5.23 2.02
C ALA A 36 -13.11 4.30 1.86
N PRO A 37 -12.34 4.42 0.76
CA PRO A 37 -11.16 3.59 0.50
C PRO A 37 -10.15 3.55 1.66
N SER A 38 -9.93 4.68 2.33
CA SER A 38 -9.02 4.81 3.46
C SER A 38 -9.39 3.93 4.65
N VAL A 39 -10.69 3.82 4.96
CA VAL A 39 -11.22 3.01 6.06
C VAL A 39 -11.12 1.52 5.71
N ALA A 40 -11.52 1.13 4.51
CA ALA A 40 -11.38 -0.24 4.02
C ALA A 40 -9.92 -0.70 4.05
N ARG A 41 -9.01 0.15 3.56
CA ARG A 41 -7.57 -0.11 3.57
C ARG A 41 -7.02 -0.30 4.97
N GLN A 42 -7.40 0.54 5.95
CA GLN A 42 -6.94 0.39 7.33
C GLN A 42 -7.36 -0.95 7.96
N GLN A 43 -8.61 -1.37 7.73
CA GLN A 43 -9.12 -2.65 8.27
C GLN A 43 -8.47 -3.85 7.60
N LEU A 44 -8.29 -3.81 6.28
CA LEU A 44 -7.59 -4.87 5.56
C LEU A 44 -6.10 -4.93 5.93
N LEU A 45 -5.42 -3.80 6.07
CA LEU A 45 -4.02 -3.77 6.51
C LEU A 45 -3.83 -4.42 7.89
N ARG A 46 -4.76 -4.18 8.83
CA ARG A 46 -4.76 -4.87 10.13
C ARG A 46 -4.92 -6.38 9.95
N SER A 47 -5.88 -6.79 9.14
CA SER A 47 -6.18 -8.21 8.88
C SER A 47 -5.02 -8.93 8.20
N VAL A 48 -4.32 -8.28 7.26
CA VAL A 48 -3.10 -8.80 6.61
C VAL A 48 -2.02 -9.13 7.65
N ARG A 49 -1.83 -8.25 8.65
CA ARG A 49 -0.86 -8.47 9.74
C ARG A 49 -1.30 -9.61 10.66
N GLU A 50 -2.58 -9.65 11.03
CA GLU A 50 -3.16 -10.73 11.86
C GLU A 50 -3.04 -12.11 11.19
N LEU A 51 -3.13 -12.15 9.85
CA LEU A 51 -2.92 -13.35 9.04
C LEU A 51 -1.44 -13.73 8.83
N ALA A 52 -0.52 -13.05 9.53
CA ALA A 52 0.93 -13.25 9.47
C ALA A 52 1.53 -13.10 8.07
N PHE A 53 0.98 -12.20 7.25
CA PHE A 53 1.63 -11.79 6.01
C PHE A 53 2.63 -10.67 6.27
N GLU A 54 3.82 -10.79 5.68
CA GLU A 54 4.83 -9.75 5.61
C GLU A 54 4.49 -8.77 4.47
N LEU A 55 4.21 -7.52 4.81
CA LEU A 55 3.88 -6.49 3.83
C LEU A 55 5.12 -6.10 3.01
N LYS A 56 5.05 -6.28 1.69
CA LYS A 56 6.12 -5.92 0.74
C LYS A 56 5.89 -4.54 0.14
N THR A 57 4.64 -4.28 -0.25
CA THR A 57 4.25 -3.04 -0.90
C THR A 57 3.07 -2.43 -0.14
N GLU A 58 3.24 -1.18 0.28
CA GLU A 58 2.21 -0.41 0.98
C GLU A 58 1.95 0.91 0.23
N GLN A 59 1.07 0.85 -0.75
CA GLN A 59 0.56 2.01 -1.49
C GLN A 59 -0.87 2.33 -1.05
N PHE A 60 -1.44 3.44 -1.52
CA PHE A 60 -2.81 3.77 -1.19
C PHE A 60 -3.81 2.83 -1.90
N SER A 61 -3.61 2.61 -3.19
CA SER A 61 -4.41 1.76 -4.07
C SER A 61 -3.99 0.28 -4.09
N LEU A 62 -2.86 -0.06 -3.46
CA LEU A 62 -2.30 -1.43 -3.50
C LEU A 62 -1.66 -1.83 -2.17
N LEU A 63 -2.10 -2.95 -1.63
CA LEU A 63 -1.39 -3.70 -0.59
C LEU A 63 -0.88 -5.00 -1.21
N GLU A 64 0.43 -5.23 -1.11
CA GLU A 64 1.03 -6.51 -1.50
C GLU A 64 1.78 -7.07 -0.31
N ALA A 65 1.45 -8.30 0.05
CA ALA A 65 2.04 -8.99 1.18
C ALA A 65 2.37 -10.43 0.81
N VAL A 66 3.35 -11.01 1.50
CA VAL A 66 3.76 -12.39 1.27
C VAL A 66 3.76 -13.15 2.57
N ARG A 67 3.45 -14.43 2.51
CA ARG A 67 3.50 -15.34 3.64
C ARG A 67 4.25 -16.60 3.25
N GLY A 68 4.88 -17.22 4.24
CA GLY A 68 5.57 -18.50 4.07
C GLY A 68 6.92 -18.38 3.38
N SER A 69 7.60 -19.52 3.27
CA SER A 69 8.90 -19.62 2.61
C SER A 69 8.91 -20.82 1.67
N ARG A 70 9.84 -20.82 0.71
CA ARG A 70 9.98 -21.96 -0.21
C ARG A 70 10.30 -23.26 0.52
N LEU A 71 11.09 -23.18 1.61
CA LEU A 71 11.39 -24.33 2.47
C LEU A 71 10.16 -24.78 3.26
N GLY A 72 9.32 -23.83 3.65
CA GLY A 72 8.07 -24.07 4.36
C GLY A 72 7.05 -24.92 3.60
N GLY A 73 7.01 -24.83 2.27
CA GLY A 73 6.08 -25.67 1.51
C GLY A 73 6.46 -27.16 1.47
N VAL A 74 7.69 -27.52 1.84
CA VAL A 74 8.10 -28.94 1.96
C VAL A 74 7.46 -29.62 3.16
N THR A 75 7.19 -28.88 4.25
CA THR A 75 6.57 -29.41 5.47
C THR A 75 5.05 -29.55 5.34
N LEU A 76 4.47 -29.06 4.24
CA LEU A 76 3.01 -29.01 3.98
C LEU A 76 2.22 -28.27 5.08
N SER A 77 2.88 -27.50 5.94
CA SER A 77 2.21 -26.70 6.96
C SER A 77 1.54 -25.49 6.32
N GLN A 78 0.22 -25.35 6.48
CA GLN A 78 -0.57 -24.20 5.99
C GLN A 78 0.05 -22.84 6.35
N THR A 79 0.73 -22.76 7.51
CA THR A 79 1.33 -21.51 7.97
C THR A 79 2.60 -21.11 7.22
N GLN A 80 3.26 -22.08 6.59
CA GLN A 80 4.58 -21.92 5.98
C GLN A 80 4.55 -21.98 4.45
N VAL A 81 3.39 -22.28 3.86
CA VAL A 81 3.22 -22.35 2.41
C VAL A 81 3.44 -20.97 1.77
N PRO A 82 4.26 -20.88 0.70
CA PRO A 82 4.61 -19.59 0.12
C PRO A 82 3.46 -19.04 -0.74
N VAL A 83 2.90 -17.91 -0.31
CA VAL A 83 1.75 -17.22 -0.91
C VAL A 83 2.03 -15.73 -1.06
N THR A 84 1.58 -15.14 -2.17
CA THR A 84 1.43 -13.70 -2.35
C THR A 84 -0.05 -13.33 -2.20
N LEU A 85 -0.32 -12.32 -1.38
CA LEU A 85 -1.61 -11.65 -1.26
C LEU A 85 -1.48 -10.26 -1.87
N ARG A 86 -2.33 -9.96 -2.85
CA ARG A 86 -2.46 -8.67 -3.50
C ARG A 86 -3.87 -8.15 -3.27
N ILE A 87 -3.99 -6.94 -2.73
CA ILE A 87 -5.27 -6.26 -2.53
C ILE A 87 -5.19 -4.94 -3.28
N THR A 88 -6.00 -4.76 -4.32
CA THR A 88 -6.15 -3.47 -5.00
C THR A 88 -7.42 -2.79 -4.54
N PHE A 89 -7.33 -1.47 -4.42
CA PHE A 89 -8.45 -0.59 -4.15
C PHE A 89 -8.65 0.24 -5.40
N GLU A 90 -9.89 0.36 -5.84
CA GLU A 90 -10.29 1.22 -6.93
C GLU A 90 -11.45 2.10 -6.48
N ALA A 91 -11.43 3.39 -6.83
CA ALA A 91 -12.54 4.28 -6.50
C ALA A 91 -13.82 3.84 -7.23
N ASP A 92 -14.94 3.74 -6.52
CA ASP A 92 -16.25 3.42 -7.10
C ASP A 92 -17.30 4.42 -6.56
N GLY A 93 -17.34 5.60 -7.17
CA GLY A 93 -18.15 6.73 -6.70
C GLY A 93 -17.75 7.17 -5.28
N PRO A 94 -18.69 7.24 -4.31
CA PRO A 94 -18.36 7.54 -2.91
C PRO A 94 -17.73 6.34 -2.17
N GLY A 95 -17.77 5.16 -2.76
CA GLY A 95 -17.32 3.90 -2.19
C GLY A 95 -15.94 3.46 -2.68
N VAL A 96 -15.67 2.17 -2.51
CA VAL A 96 -14.45 1.52 -2.97
C VAL A 96 -14.74 0.13 -3.52
N ARG A 97 -14.10 -0.18 -4.63
CA ARG A 97 -14.01 -1.52 -5.19
C ARG A 97 -12.70 -2.15 -4.73
N VAL A 98 -12.80 -3.25 -4.00
CA VAL A 98 -11.67 -4.00 -3.46
C VAL A 98 -11.51 -5.29 -4.24
N VAL A 99 -10.36 -5.49 -4.87
CA VAL A 99 -10.03 -6.76 -5.53
C VAL A 99 -8.94 -7.45 -4.71
N VAL A 100 -9.23 -8.66 -4.25
CA VAL A 100 -8.30 -9.49 -3.50
C VAL A 100 -7.84 -10.63 -4.40
N LEU A 101 -6.53 -10.84 -4.47
CA LEU A 101 -5.90 -11.88 -5.26
C LEU A 101 -4.85 -12.59 -4.42
N LEU A 102 -4.99 -13.90 -4.30
CA LEU A 102 -4.01 -14.80 -3.73
C LEU A 102 -3.38 -15.62 -4.84
N VAL A 103 -2.05 -15.69 -4.84
CA VAL A 103 -1.27 -16.46 -5.81
C VAL A 103 -0.23 -17.25 -5.07
N ASP A 104 -0.06 -18.52 -5.42
CA ASP A 104 1.05 -19.28 -4.88
C ASP A 104 2.40 -18.77 -5.42
N ARG A 105 3.47 -18.90 -4.63
CA ARG A 105 4.83 -18.52 -5.04
C ARG A 105 5.75 -19.72 -5.28
N TRP A 106 5.19 -20.89 -5.58
CA TRP A 106 5.99 -22.09 -5.77
C TRP A 106 6.80 -21.98 -7.07
N PRO A 107 8.14 -22.09 -7.06
CA PRO A 107 8.94 -21.98 -8.28
C PRO A 107 8.73 -23.21 -9.17
N GLY A 108 8.42 -23.00 -10.45
CA GLY A 108 8.33 -24.05 -11.47
C GLY A 108 6.93 -24.64 -11.70
N ARG A 109 6.73 -25.15 -12.91
CA ARG A 109 5.52 -25.93 -13.31
C ARG A 109 5.60 -27.39 -12.87
N THR A 110 6.82 -27.90 -12.69
CA THR A 110 7.12 -29.30 -12.42
C THR A 110 7.46 -29.49 -10.95
N GLY A 111 6.66 -30.27 -10.22
CA GLY A 111 6.96 -30.63 -8.82
C GLY A 111 6.04 -30.06 -7.75
N ARG A 112 4.87 -29.49 -8.09
CA ARG A 112 3.80 -29.40 -7.08
C ARG A 112 3.31 -30.81 -6.81
N ASN A 113 3.65 -31.32 -5.63
CA ASN A 113 3.06 -32.55 -5.13
C ASN A 113 1.57 -32.29 -4.87
N TRP A 114 0.74 -33.24 -5.24
CA TRP A 114 -0.73 -33.25 -5.08
C TRP A 114 -1.22 -32.75 -3.72
N GLY A 115 -0.56 -33.20 -2.64
CA GLY A 115 -0.90 -32.77 -1.28
C GLY A 115 -0.81 -31.26 -1.08
N VAL A 116 0.06 -30.56 -1.80
CA VAL A 116 0.29 -29.13 -1.66
C VAL A 116 -0.91 -28.32 -2.19
N THR A 117 -1.58 -28.76 -3.27
CA THR A 117 -2.75 -28.06 -3.81
C THR A 117 -3.86 -27.95 -2.78
N SER A 118 -4.19 -29.05 -2.08
CA SER A 118 -5.24 -29.05 -1.06
C SER A 118 -4.94 -28.08 0.10
N VAL A 119 -3.65 -27.98 0.49
CA VAL A 119 -3.17 -27.05 1.51
C VAL A 119 -3.33 -25.60 1.05
N TYR A 120 -2.97 -25.28 -0.21
CA TYR A 120 -3.19 -23.96 -0.79
C TYR A 120 -4.66 -23.59 -0.85
N VAL A 121 -5.53 -24.51 -1.28
CA VAL A 121 -6.98 -24.25 -1.38
C VAL A 121 -7.57 -23.94 0.00
N GLY A 122 -7.28 -24.75 1.02
CA GLY A 122 -7.77 -24.50 2.38
C GLY A 122 -7.22 -23.18 2.96
N LEU A 123 -5.96 -22.86 2.66
CA LEU A 123 -5.37 -21.57 3.04
C LEU A 123 -6.05 -20.39 2.33
N PHE A 124 -6.31 -20.50 1.03
CA PHE A 124 -6.96 -19.45 0.25
C PHE A 124 -8.39 -19.21 0.73
N GLU A 125 -9.15 -20.27 0.97
CA GLU A 125 -10.49 -20.19 1.54
C GLU A 125 -10.46 -19.48 2.90
N SER A 126 -9.59 -19.91 3.82
CA SER A 126 -9.45 -19.30 5.15
C SER A 126 -9.11 -17.80 5.09
N VAL A 127 -8.15 -17.42 4.23
CA VAL A 127 -7.75 -16.02 4.07
C VAL A 127 -8.90 -15.20 3.46
N LEU A 128 -9.50 -15.65 2.36
CA LEU A 128 -10.58 -14.92 1.68
C LEU A 128 -11.81 -14.79 2.58
N SER A 129 -12.20 -15.84 3.31
CA SER A 129 -13.31 -15.78 4.28
C SER A 129 -13.03 -14.80 5.42
N THR A 130 -11.78 -14.72 5.90
CA THR A 130 -11.39 -13.76 6.95
C THR A 130 -11.51 -12.32 6.43
N LEU A 131 -11.02 -12.06 5.22
CA LEU A 131 -11.10 -10.74 4.61
C LEU A 131 -12.55 -10.36 4.29
N ASP A 132 -13.36 -11.27 3.76
CA ASP A 132 -14.80 -11.04 3.53
C ASP A 132 -15.55 -10.74 4.83
N ALA A 133 -15.23 -11.43 5.94
CA ALA A 133 -15.83 -11.14 7.24
C ALA A 133 -15.45 -9.74 7.76
N VAL A 134 -14.22 -9.28 7.52
CA VAL A 134 -13.78 -7.93 7.86
C VAL A 134 -14.52 -6.89 7.02
N LEU A 135 -14.62 -7.11 5.71
CA LEU A 135 -15.33 -6.22 4.80
C LEU A 135 -16.83 -6.18 5.07
N GLY A 136 -17.44 -7.31 5.40
CA GLY A 136 -18.86 -7.38 5.74
C GLY A 136 -19.20 -6.72 7.07
N ARG A 137 -18.25 -6.65 8.02
CA ARG A 137 -18.43 -5.82 9.24
C ARG A 137 -18.34 -4.32 8.92
N LEU A 138 -17.52 -3.95 7.95
CA LEU A 138 -17.38 -2.56 7.53
C LEU A 138 -18.60 -2.06 6.76
N ASP A 139 -19.17 -2.92 5.90
CA ASP A 139 -20.37 -2.63 5.12
C ASP A 139 -21.33 -3.85 5.10
N PRO A 140 -22.21 -3.97 6.11
CA PRO A 140 -23.15 -5.09 6.19
C PRO A 140 -24.18 -5.12 5.04
N ALA A 141 -24.51 -3.96 4.46
CA ALA A 141 -25.44 -3.88 3.35
C ALA A 141 -24.81 -4.49 2.09
N ALA A 142 -23.58 -4.08 1.76
CA ALA A 142 -22.84 -4.63 0.63
C ALA A 142 -22.52 -6.12 0.80
N ALA A 143 -22.31 -6.60 2.03
CA ALA A 143 -22.00 -8.00 2.32
C ALA A 143 -23.03 -8.98 1.74
N THR A 144 -24.31 -8.59 1.69
CA THR A 144 -25.39 -9.40 1.12
C THR A 144 -25.25 -9.64 -0.38
N SER A 145 -24.47 -8.81 -1.07
CA SER A 145 -24.22 -8.86 -2.52
C SER A 145 -22.88 -9.52 -2.88
N PHE A 146 -22.12 -10.01 -1.89
CA PHE A 146 -20.81 -10.59 -2.13
C PHE A 146 -20.94 -11.90 -2.92
N ALA A 147 -20.44 -11.90 -4.15
CA ALA A 147 -20.34 -13.11 -4.95
C ALA A 147 -19.34 -14.10 -4.31
N PRO A 148 -19.51 -15.41 -4.51
CA PRO A 148 -18.48 -16.39 -4.14
C PRO A 148 -17.12 -16.03 -4.74
N TRP A 149 -16.03 -16.34 -4.04
CA TRP A 149 -14.69 -16.18 -4.58
C TRP A 149 -14.44 -17.15 -5.74
N TRP A 150 -13.60 -16.74 -6.69
CA TRP A 150 -13.20 -17.54 -7.83
C TRP A 150 -11.85 -18.22 -7.58
N ARG A 151 -11.55 -19.27 -8.34
CA ARG A 151 -10.29 -20.01 -8.24
C ARG A 151 -9.79 -20.52 -9.58
N GLN A 152 -8.48 -20.64 -9.69
CA GLN A 152 -7.76 -21.20 -10.82
C GLN A 152 -6.74 -22.21 -10.29
N THR A 153 -6.95 -23.50 -10.58
CA THR A 153 -6.06 -24.58 -10.14
C THR A 153 -5.06 -25.02 -11.22
N GLY A 154 -5.09 -24.39 -12.39
CA GLY A 154 -4.28 -24.76 -13.55
C GLY A 154 -4.76 -26.05 -14.24
N PRO A 155 -4.32 -26.32 -15.48
CA PRO A 155 -4.82 -27.43 -16.30
C PRO A 155 -4.37 -28.83 -15.83
N GLY A 156 -3.37 -28.92 -14.94
CA GLY A 156 -2.76 -30.20 -14.54
C GLY A 156 -3.53 -30.98 -13.47
N ASP A 157 -4.34 -30.31 -12.65
CA ASP A 157 -4.89 -30.92 -11.42
C ASP A 157 -6.19 -31.73 -11.66
N VAL A 158 -6.91 -31.53 -12.77
CA VAL A 158 -8.18 -32.24 -13.01
C VAL A 158 -7.97 -33.58 -13.73
N ALA A 159 -7.07 -33.64 -14.70
CA ALA A 159 -6.83 -34.85 -15.50
C ALA A 159 -6.07 -35.95 -14.75
N VAL A 160 -5.17 -35.58 -13.84
CA VAL A 160 -4.37 -36.56 -13.07
C VAL A 160 -5.12 -37.03 -11.80
N MET A 161 -6.16 -36.30 -11.37
CA MET A 161 -7.07 -36.66 -10.25
C MET A 161 -7.77 -37.98 -10.48
N GLN A 162 -8.09 -38.30 -11.73
CA GLN A 162 -8.81 -39.50 -12.10
C GLN A 162 -7.91 -40.76 -12.13
N HIS A 163 -6.57 -40.60 -12.16
CA HIS A 163 -5.65 -41.73 -12.32
C HIS A 163 -4.75 -42.02 -11.10
N ALA A 164 -4.64 -41.10 -10.12
CA ALA A 164 -3.56 -41.15 -9.13
C ALA A 164 -3.92 -41.69 -7.72
N ALA A 165 -5.17 -42.11 -7.47
CA ALA A 165 -5.58 -42.66 -6.17
C ALA A 165 -4.77 -43.90 -5.70
N GLY A 166 -3.95 -44.51 -6.57
CA GLY A 166 -3.15 -45.71 -6.26
C GLY A 166 -1.64 -45.52 -5.99
N LEU A 167 -1.03 -44.34 -6.20
CA LEU A 167 0.44 -44.24 -6.33
C LEU A 167 1.18 -43.33 -5.31
N VAL A 168 0.48 -42.77 -4.32
CA VAL A 168 0.99 -41.63 -3.53
C VAL A 168 2.07 -41.99 -2.47
N ASN A 169 2.28 -43.26 -2.11
CA ASN A 169 3.19 -43.59 -0.99
C ASN A 169 4.68 -43.76 -1.34
N ARG A 170 5.13 -43.72 -2.60
CA ARG A 170 6.54 -44.04 -2.95
C ARG A 170 7.45 -42.87 -3.34
N ALA A 171 6.93 -41.68 -3.61
CA ALA A 171 7.74 -40.60 -4.22
C ALA A 171 8.47 -39.67 -3.22
N GLN A 172 8.18 -39.77 -1.93
CA GLN A 172 8.61 -38.76 -0.95
C GLN A 172 10.11 -38.84 -0.56
N ALA A 173 10.83 -39.92 -0.93
CA ALA A 173 12.21 -40.15 -0.50
C ALA A 173 13.31 -39.58 -1.41
N ALA A 174 13.00 -39.21 -2.67
CA ALA A 174 14.03 -38.89 -3.67
C ALA A 174 14.33 -37.39 -3.84
N LEU A 175 13.47 -36.49 -3.36
CA LEU A 175 13.53 -35.05 -3.68
C LEU A 175 14.39 -34.20 -2.73
N SER A 176 15.02 -34.78 -1.70
CA SER A 176 15.67 -34.01 -0.62
C SER A 176 17.09 -33.52 -0.90
N ARG A 177 17.77 -33.89 -2.00
CA ARG A 177 19.23 -33.70 -2.13
C ARG A 177 19.73 -32.53 -2.98
N HIS A 178 18.89 -31.78 -3.71
CA HIS A 178 19.36 -30.75 -4.67
C HIS A 178 18.77 -29.34 -4.54
N ALA A 179 17.96 -29.04 -3.53
CA ALA A 179 17.27 -27.76 -3.45
C ALA A 179 18.05 -26.60 -2.79
N GLY A 180 19.26 -26.82 -2.26
CA GLY A 180 19.88 -25.87 -1.31
C GLY A 180 20.44 -24.55 -1.86
N ARG A 181 20.79 -24.43 -3.16
CA ARG A 181 21.53 -23.25 -3.68
C ARG A 181 20.74 -22.30 -4.58
N LEU A 182 19.50 -22.62 -4.91
CA LEU A 182 18.63 -21.81 -5.78
C LEU A 182 17.55 -21.01 -5.02
N LEU A 183 17.55 -21.07 -3.69
CA LEU A 183 16.41 -20.64 -2.87
C LEU A 183 16.52 -19.26 -2.20
N ASP A 184 17.68 -18.60 -2.24
CA ASP A 184 17.90 -17.30 -1.56
C ASP A 184 17.87 -16.07 -2.49
N GLY A 185 17.49 -16.24 -3.76
CA GLY A 185 17.35 -15.16 -4.73
C GLY A 185 16.05 -14.35 -4.52
N GLY A 186 15.98 -13.55 -3.46
CA GLY A 186 14.87 -12.66 -3.19
C GLY A 186 15.25 -11.69 -2.09
N GLY A 187 16.22 -10.80 -2.38
CA GLY A 187 16.67 -9.76 -1.47
C GLY A 187 15.47 -9.02 -0.87
N GLN A 188 15.60 -8.65 0.41
CA GLN A 188 14.65 -7.80 1.12
C GLN A 188 14.22 -6.68 0.17
N ALA A 189 13.00 -6.80 -0.35
CA ALA A 189 12.30 -5.71 -0.99
C ALA A 189 12.24 -4.62 0.08
N GLN A 190 13.16 -3.67 -0.03
CA GLN A 190 12.92 -2.32 0.48
C GLN A 190 11.47 -1.99 0.12
N ARG A 191 10.76 -1.28 0.99
CA ARG A 191 9.53 -0.57 0.63
C ARG A 191 9.90 0.40 -0.50
N GLN A 192 10.08 -0.12 -1.71
CA GLN A 192 10.47 0.60 -2.90
C GLN A 192 9.21 1.32 -3.30
N ALA A 193 9.31 2.65 -3.27
CA ALA A 193 8.27 3.48 -3.80
C ALA A 193 8.12 3.16 -5.30
N VAL A 194 6.87 3.19 -5.75
CA VAL A 194 6.38 2.75 -7.08
C VAL A 194 7.18 3.36 -8.22
N VAL A 195 7.79 4.51 -7.98
CA VAL A 195 8.33 5.38 -9.01
C VAL A 195 9.85 5.25 -9.15
N THR A 196 10.51 4.32 -8.46
CA THR A 196 11.95 4.07 -8.67
C THR A 196 12.22 3.33 -10.00
N ARG A 197 11.85 3.97 -11.12
CA ARG A 197 12.45 3.75 -12.43
C ARG A 197 13.88 4.26 -12.35
N THR A 198 14.85 3.42 -12.71
CA THR A 198 16.25 3.79 -12.87
C THR A 198 16.40 4.80 -14.01
N GLY A 199 16.36 6.09 -13.68
CA GLY A 199 16.55 7.21 -14.60
C GLY A 199 16.06 8.49 -13.94
N GLY A 200 16.71 9.63 -14.19
CA GLY A 200 16.33 10.96 -13.66
C GLY A 200 14.99 11.47 -14.21
N ALA A 201 13.94 10.66 -14.10
CA ALA A 201 12.62 10.93 -14.59
C ALA A 201 12.02 12.12 -13.84
N THR A 202 11.37 12.99 -14.60
CA THR A 202 10.64 14.14 -14.07
C THR A 202 9.16 13.88 -14.30
N PHE A 203 8.36 14.05 -13.25
CA PHE A 203 6.91 14.04 -13.28
C PHE A 203 6.41 15.42 -13.67
N THR A 204 5.50 15.47 -14.64
CA THR A 204 4.92 16.72 -15.08
C THR A 204 3.45 16.73 -14.67
N PHE A 205 3.11 17.59 -13.71
CA PHE A 205 1.73 17.89 -13.37
C PHE A 205 1.27 19.07 -14.22
N GLU A 206 0.19 18.88 -14.98
CA GLU A 206 -0.28 19.87 -15.95
C GLU A 206 -1.71 20.31 -15.64
N THR A 207 -1.93 21.62 -15.55
CA THR A 207 -3.27 22.22 -15.57
C THR A 207 -3.54 22.84 -16.95
N ALA A 208 -4.64 23.55 -17.12
CA ALA A 208 -4.89 24.33 -18.33
C ALA A 208 -3.82 25.43 -18.54
N ASP A 209 -3.41 26.10 -17.47
CA ASP A 209 -2.63 27.34 -17.53
C ASP A 209 -1.20 27.21 -16.98
N ALA A 210 -0.89 26.12 -16.29
CA ALA A 210 0.38 25.95 -15.59
C ALA A 210 0.92 24.53 -15.67
N VAL A 211 2.24 24.42 -15.52
CA VAL A 211 2.98 23.16 -15.49
C VAL A 211 3.88 23.14 -14.27
N ALA A 212 3.90 22.02 -13.56
CA ALA A 212 4.79 21.76 -12.44
C ALA A 212 5.65 20.53 -12.74
N GLU A 213 6.96 20.74 -12.78
CA GLU A 213 7.97 19.70 -12.97
C GLU A 213 8.50 19.25 -11.61
N VAL A 214 8.35 17.97 -11.30
CA VAL A 214 8.72 17.38 -10.02
C VAL A 214 9.67 16.20 -10.25
N PRO A 215 10.88 16.19 -9.67
CA PRO A 215 11.76 15.02 -9.74
C PRO A 215 11.07 13.76 -9.18
N ALA A 216 11.33 12.60 -9.78
CA ALA A 216 10.73 11.32 -9.37
C ALA A 216 10.84 11.03 -7.86
N GLU A 217 12.02 11.27 -7.27
CA GLU A 217 12.25 11.07 -5.82
C GLU A 217 11.33 11.93 -4.96
N LEU A 218 11.04 13.16 -5.41
CA LEU A 218 10.15 14.07 -4.70
C LEU A 218 8.69 13.70 -4.91
N ALA A 219 8.31 13.22 -6.09
CA ALA A 219 6.99 12.68 -6.37
C ALA A 219 6.69 11.44 -5.51
N ASP A 220 7.67 10.55 -5.32
CA ASP A 220 7.59 9.43 -4.36
C ASP A 220 7.37 9.94 -2.93
N GLY A 221 8.10 10.97 -2.54
CA GLY A 221 7.90 11.65 -1.26
C GLY A 221 6.47 12.20 -1.12
N MET A 222 5.92 12.80 -2.17
CA MET A 222 4.54 13.31 -2.21
C MET A 222 3.51 12.19 -2.02
N LEU A 223 3.68 11.05 -2.71
CA LEU A 223 2.79 9.89 -2.58
C LEU A 223 2.86 9.25 -1.19
N MET A 224 4.06 9.10 -0.64
CA MET A 224 4.26 8.62 0.73
C MET A 224 3.57 9.55 1.73
N VAL A 225 3.76 10.86 1.59
CA VAL A 225 3.11 11.87 2.44
C VAL A 225 1.59 11.82 2.30
N GLY A 226 1.08 11.74 1.07
CA GLY A 226 -0.35 11.64 0.81
C GLY A 226 -0.95 10.40 1.49
N THR A 227 -0.29 9.25 1.37
CA THR A 227 -0.71 8.00 2.05
C THR A 227 -0.70 8.15 3.57
N LEU A 228 0.32 8.81 4.15
CA LEU A 228 0.38 9.09 5.58
C LEU A 228 -0.76 10.02 6.03
N ILE A 229 -1.04 11.07 5.27
CA ILE A 229 -2.12 12.02 5.53
C ILE A 229 -3.47 11.33 5.52
N VAL A 230 -3.76 10.53 4.50
CA VAL A 230 -5.05 9.86 4.37
C VAL A 230 -5.23 8.77 5.43
N SER A 231 -4.16 8.04 5.76
CA SER A 231 -4.23 7.03 6.82
C SER A 231 -4.33 7.62 8.23
N ARG A 232 -3.80 8.82 8.46
CA ARG A 232 -3.83 9.51 9.75
C ARG A 232 -4.03 11.02 9.55
N PRO A 233 -5.28 11.47 9.33
CA PRO A 233 -5.55 12.86 8.99
C PRO A 233 -5.28 13.84 10.15
N GLY A 234 -5.28 13.35 11.40
CA GLY A 234 -5.07 14.19 12.57
C GLY A 234 -6.08 15.35 12.61
N GLY A 235 -5.58 16.58 12.78
CA GLY A 235 -6.40 17.80 12.77
C GLY A 235 -6.60 18.45 11.40
N MET A 236 -6.35 17.74 10.29
CA MET A 236 -6.55 18.32 8.95
C MET A 236 -8.02 18.46 8.58
N PRO A 237 -8.40 19.49 7.80
CA PRO A 237 -9.76 19.64 7.30
C PRO A 237 -10.18 18.44 6.43
N PRO A 238 -11.41 17.89 6.60
CA PRO A 238 -11.85 16.70 5.89
C PRO A 238 -11.87 16.88 4.36
N ASN A 239 -12.23 18.07 3.88
CA ASN A 239 -12.22 18.39 2.45
C ASN A 239 -10.81 18.28 1.83
N LEU A 240 -9.80 18.76 2.55
CA LEU A 240 -8.41 18.66 2.09
C LEU A 240 -7.95 17.19 2.09
N VAL A 241 -8.32 16.41 3.11
CA VAL A 241 -8.01 14.98 3.18
C VAL A 241 -8.63 14.23 2.00
N ALA A 242 -9.90 14.52 1.68
CA ALA A 242 -10.58 13.94 0.53
C ALA A 242 -9.92 14.31 -0.81
N GLN A 243 -9.50 15.57 -0.98
CA GLN A 243 -8.75 16.02 -2.16
C GLN A 243 -7.40 15.31 -2.29
N VAL A 244 -6.62 15.25 -1.20
CA VAL A 244 -5.34 14.51 -1.17
C VAL A 244 -5.56 13.03 -1.51
N GLN A 245 -6.60 12.41 -0.95
CA GLN A 245 -6.95 11.03 -1.24
C GLN A 245 -7.25 10.81 -2.73
N SER A 246 -8.12 11.63 -3.32
CA SER A 246 -8.46 11.56 -4.75
C SER A 246 -7.26 11.79 -5.65
N LEU A 247 -6.40 12.75 -5.32
CA LEU A 247 -5.17 13.04 -6.05
C LEU A 247 -4.19 11.86 -5.99
N VAL A 248 -3.88 11.34 -4.79
CA VAL A 248 -2.96 10.20 -4.62
C VAL A 248 -3.47 8.99 -5.39
N PHE A 249 -4.77 8.72 -5.32
CA PHE A 249 -5.39 7.63 -6.06
C PHE A 249 -5.20 7.76 -7.58
N ARG A 250 -5.53 8.92 -8.16
CA ARG A 250 -5.35 9.17 -9.61
C ARG A 250 -3.89 9.08 -10.05
N VAL A 251 -2.95 9.58 -9.25
CA VAL A 251 -1.52 9.51 -9.55
C VAL A 251 -1.03 8.06 -9.54
N GLU A 252 -1.41 7.27 -8.54
CA GLU A 252 -1.05 5.84 -8.48
C GLU A 252 -1.69 5.03 -9.61
N GLU A 253 -2.95 5.29 -9.95
CA GLU A 253 -3.64 4.65 -11.07
C GLU A 253 -2.96 4.97 -12.40
N HIS A 254 -2.59 6.24 -12.62
CA HIS A 254 -1.86 6.67 -13.81
C HIS A 254 -0.48 5.98 -13.90
N LEU A 255 0.25 5.91 -12.79
CA LEU A 255 1.53 5.21 -12.71
C LEU A 255 1.39 3.71 -13.02
N ALA A 256 0.34 3.06 -12.49
CA ALA A 256 0.07 1.65 -12.74
C ALA A 256 -0.30 1.40 -14.21
N ALA A 257 -1.11 2.26 -14.81
CA ALA A 257 -1.48 2.18 -16.23
C ALA A 257 -0.26 2.38 -17.15
N ASN A 258 0.62 3.33 -16.82
CA ASN A 258 1.82 3.61 -17.60
C ASN A 258 2.94 2.58 -17.40
N ALA A 259 2.99 1.89 -16.25
CA ALA A 259 3.98 0.84 -16.00
C ALA A 259 3.92 -0.28 -17.05
N ALA A 260 2.74 -0.56 -17.61
CA ALA A 260 2.57 -1.50 -18.72
C ALA A 260 3.11 -0.98 -20.06
N ASN A 261 3.19 0.35 -20.23
CA ASN A 261 3.54 1.04 -21.46
C ASN A 261 4.98 1.60 -21.43
N ALA A 262 5.91 0.92 -20.76
CA ALA A 262 7.24 1.38 -20.32
C ALA A 262 8.22 1.95 -21.40
N ALA A 263 7.78 2.19 -22.64
CA ALA A 263 8.55 2.81 -23.70
C ALA A 263 8.52 4.35 -23.62
N GLY A 264 9.26 4.92 -22.66
CA GLY A 264 9.84 6.26 -22.78
C GLY A 264 8.92 7.49 -22.76
N ALA A 265 7.61 7.33 -22.52
CA ALA A 265 6.73 8.49 -22.35
C ALA A 265 7.03 9.21 -21.03
N ALA A 266 7.19 10.54 -21.09
CA ALA A 266 7.22 11.37 -19.89
C ALA A 266 5.91 11.19 -19.12
N ASP A 267 5.97 10.91 -17.81
CA ASP A 267 4.79 10.74 -16.97
C ASP A 267 4.11 12.11 -16.76
N ARG A 268 3.20 12.44 -17.67
CA ARG A 268 2.38 13.65 -17.65
C ARG A 268 1.03 13.35 -17.02
N ILE A 269 0.75 14.02 -15.91
CA ILE A 269 -0.46 13.86 -15.13
C ILE A 269 -1.28 15.14 -15.25
N THR A 270 -2.47 15.04 -15.82
CA THR A 270 -3.41 16.15 -15.85
C THR A 270 -4.01 16.37 -14.47
N VAL A 271 -4.00 17.62 -14.00
CA VAL A 271 -4.47 18.04 -12.69
C VAL A 271 -5.56 19.08 -12.87
N GLU A 272 -6.69 18.91 -12.20
CA GLU A 272 -7.75 19.92 -12.20
C GLU A 272 -7.32 21.15 -11.41
N SER A 273 -7.82 22.33 -11.78
CA SER A 273 -7.50 23.57 -11.06
C SER A 273 -7.87 23.53 -9.57
N SER A 274 -8.88 22.73 -9.21
CA SER A 274 -9.30 22.44 -7.83
C SER A 274 -8.26 21.66 -7.01
N ASP A 275 -7.40 20.86 -7.67
CA ASP A 275 -6.40 19.99 -7.04
C ASP A 275 -5.02 20.65 -6.92
N VAL A 276 -4.81 21.80 -7.57
CA VAL A 276 -3.57 22.59 -7.49
C VAL A 276 -3.11 22.82 -6.05
N PRO A 277 -3.98 23.23 -5.10
CA PRO A 277 -3.58 23.40 -3.70
C PRO A 277 -3.13 22.09 -3.04
N ALA A 278 -3.74 20.95 -3.40
CA ALA A 278 -3.37 19.65 -2.86
C ALA A 278 -1.99 19.21 -3.36
N VAL A 279 -1.71 19.38 -4.66
CA VAL A 279 -0.37 19.12 -5.25
C VAL A 279 0.68 20.00 -4.58
N THR A 280 0.44 21.32 -4.48
CA THR A 280 1.37 22.26 -3.81
C THR A 280 1.60 21.89 -2.35
N PHE A 281 0.55 21.51 -1.64
CA PHE A 281 0.63 21.08 -0.25
C PHE A 281 1.47 19.80 -0.09
N LEU A 282 1.22 18.76 -0.90
CA LEU A 282 2.00 17.53 -0.88
C LEU A 282 3.47 17.79 -1.23
N TYR A 283 3.74 18.63 -2.23
CA TYR A 283 5.09 19.02 -2.61
C TYR A 283 5.84 19.69 -1.44
N GLN A 284 5.20 20.65 -0.77
CA GLN A 284 5.78 21.31 0.41
C GLN A 284 6.07 20.33 1.54
N GLN A 285 5.12 19.44 1.84
CA GLN A 285 5.28 18.44 2.90
C GLN A 285 6.37 17.42 2.58
N ALA A 286 6.48 16.99 1.32
CA ALA A 286 7.55 16.11 0.87
C ALA A 286 8.93 16.77 1.04
N ARG A 287 9.07 18.04 0.62
CA ARG A 287 10.31 18.81 0.82
C ARG A 287 10.66 18.99 2.29
N LEU A 288 9.68 19.32 3.14
CA LEU A 288 9.90 19.47 4.58
C LEU A 288 10.46 18.19 5.20
N ARG A 289 9.95 17.04 4.80
CA ARG A 289 10.44 15.72 5.27
C ARG A 289 11.79 15.33 4.68
N GLY A 290 12.17 15.89 3.53
CA GLY A 290 13.51 15.74 2.98
C GLY A 290 14.58 16.53 3.75
N VAL A 291 14.19 17.66 4.38
CA VAL A 291 15.12 18.53 5.13
C VAL A 291 15.14 18.20 6.63
N LEU A 292 14.00 17.82 7.21
CA LEU A 292 13.89 17.54 8.65
C LEU A 292 14.38 16.13 9.00
N PRO A 293 15.06 15.96 10.14
CA PRO A 293 15.46 14.63 10.59
C PRO A 293 14.23 13.78 10.89
N VAL A 294 14.09 12.69 10.15
CA VAL A 294 12.97 11.74 10.28
C VAL A 294 13.34 10.63 11.26
N ARG A 295 12.43 10.33 12.19
CA ARG A 295 12.51 9.18 13.11
C ARG A 295 11.23 8.36 13.02
N THR A 296 11.30 7.10 13.44
CA THR A 296 10.14 6.22 13.53
C THR A 296 9.77 6.07 15.00
N LEU A 297 8.58 6.51 15.39
CA LEU A 297 7.99 6.21 16.70
C LEU A 297 7.20 4.92 16.58
N ARG A 298 7.68 3.87 17.25
CA ARG A 298 7.01 2.58 17.39
C ARG A 298 6.24 2.57 18.71
N THR A 299 4.92 2.42 18.64
CA THR A 299 4.04 2.31 19.81
C THR A 299 3.57 0.88 19.95
N CYS A 300 3.97 0.19 21.01
CA CYS A 300 3.55 -1.21 21.24
C CYS A 300 2.01 -1.31 21.25
N THR A 301 1.46 -2.22 20.47
CA THR A 301 0.00 -2.40 20.36
C THR A 301 -0.60 -2.91 21.68
N THR A 302 0.15 -3.71 22.44
CA THR A 302 -0.28 -4.31 23.72
C THR A 302 -0.20 -3.32 24.88
N CYS A 303 0.98 -2.78 25.20
CA CYS A 303 1.20 -1.98 26.41
C CYS A 303 1.35 -0.47 26.16
N ARG A 304 1.21 -0.04 24.90
CA ARG A 304 1.32 1.37 24.46
C ARG A 304 2.65 2.05 24.78
N LEU A 305 3.70 1.28 25.07
CA LEU A 305 5.04 1.83 25.24
C LEU A 305 5.54 2.41 23.92
N GLU A 306 5.97 3.66 23.97
CA GLU A 306 6.54 4.40 22.87
C GLU A 306 8.07 4.22 22.82
N LYS A 307 8.60 3.86 21.66
CA LYS A 307 10.04 3.79 21.38
C LYS A 307 10.34 4.55 20.09
N VAL A 308 11.20 5.55 20.18
CA VAL A 308 11.71 6.24 18.99
C VAL A 308 12.93 5.48 18.47
N THR A 309 12.90 5.08 17.20
CA THR A 309 14.04 4.47 16.51
C THR A 309 14.56 5.39 15.41
N ASN A 310 15.86 5.35 15.20
CA ASN A 310 16.51 6.05 14.11
C ASN A 310 16.64 5.07 12.92
N PRO A 311 15.89 5.28 11.82
CA PRO A 311 15.93 4.37 10.67
C PRO A 311 17.31 4.29 10.02
N GLU A 312 18.12 5.35 10.08
CA GLU A 312 19.49 5.35 9.55
C GLU A 312 20.41 4.47 10.39
N MET A 313 20.26 4.51 11.71
CA MET A 313 21.01 3.63 12.62
C MET A 313 20.58 2.18 12.45
N GLU A 314 19.29 1.90 12.27
CA GLU A 314 18.80 0.54 11.98
C GLU A 314 19.41 0.02 10.66
N ARG A 315 19.45 0.84 9.61
CA ARG A 315 20.09 0.48 8.33
C ARG A 315 21.59 0.23 8.49
N LEU A 316 22.28 1.06 9.26
CA LEU A 316 23.70 0.90 9.52
C LEU A 316 23.99 -0.38 10.32
N GLN A 317 23.20 -0.65 11.36
CA GLN A 317 23.27 -1.89 12.14
C GLN A 317 22.97 -3.13 11.30
N GLU A 318 21.95 -3.09 10.44
CA GLU A 318 21.63 -4.19 9.53
C GLU A 318 22.76 -4.41 8.51
N ARG A 319 23.38 -3.33 7.99
CA ARG A 319 24.56 -3.45 7.12
C ARG A 319 25.75 -4.06 7.86
N THR A 320 26.02 -3.64 9.10
CA THR A 320 27.08 -4.22 9.95
C THR A 320 26.78 -5.69 10.28
N ARG A 321 25.52 -6.04 10.52
CA ARG A 321 25.09 -7.43 10.73
C ARG A 321 25.34 -8.27 9.49
N ARG A 322 24.86 -7.84 8.32
CA ARG A 322 25.07 -8.56 7.05
C ARG A 322 26.54 -8.72 6.71
N THR A 323 27.36 -7.69 6.92
CA THR A 323 28.82 -7.78 6.68
C THR A 323 29.50 -8.74 7.64
N ARG A 324 29.11 -8.76 8.92
CA ARG A 324 29.55 -9.78 9.88
C ARG A 324 29.11 -11.19 9.48
N ASP A 325 27.88 -11.37 9.02
CA ASP A 325 27.36 -12.66 8.57
C ASP A 325 28.17 -13.18 7.36
N LEU A 326 28.52 -12.30 6.41
CA LEU A 326 29.40 -12.65 5.28
C LEU A 326 30.85 -12.94 5.71
N ALA A 327 31.40 -12.19 6.66
CA ALA A 327 32.76 -12.46 7.15
C ALA A 327 32.86 -13.82 7.87
N THR A 328 31.83 -14.17 8.64
CA THR A 328 31.79 -15.45 9.37
C THR A 328 31.52 -16.66 8.48
N SER A 329 30.95 -16.48 7.29
CA SER A 329 30.71 -17.58 6.34
C SER A 329 32.00 -18.07 5.66
N ILE A 330 32.98 -17.18 5.45
CA ILE A 330 34.27 -17.51 4.82
C ILE A 330 35.18 -18.32 5.77
N SER A 331 35.06 -18.14 7.09
CA SER A 331 35.92 -18.81 8.09
C SER A 331 35.45 -20.22 8.50
N GLY A 332 34.38 -20.75 7.90
CA GLY A 332 33.68 -21.96 8.36
C GLY A 332 34.09 -23.29 7.73
N LEU A 333 35.22 -23.37 7.03
CA LEU A 333 35.57 -24.52 6.18
C LEU A 333 35.96 -25.84 6.91
N ILE A 334 35.88 -25.92 8.24
CA ILE A 334 36.54 -27.04 8.96
C ILE A 334 35.57 -28.06 9.61
N THR A 335 34.26 -27.83 9.76
CA THR A 335 33.36 -28.88 10.32
C THR A 335 31.88 -28.84 9.85
N PRO A 336 31.32 -29.95 9.32
CA PRO A 336 29.96 -30.00 8.76
C PRO A 336 28.82 -29.88 9.78
N TYR A 337 29.04 -30.20 11.06
CA TYR A 337 28.01 -30.08 12.11
C TYR A 337 27.74 -28.63 12.54
N VAL A 338 28.71 -27.73 12.38
CA VAL A 338 28.54 -26.30 12.66
C VAL A 338 27.64 -25.63 11.60
N LEU A 339 27.58 -26.19 10.39
CA LEU A 339 26.77 -25.64 9.29
C LEU A 339 25.26 -25.75 9.54
N ALA A 340 24.78 -26.86 10.11
CA ALA A 340 23.35 -27.05 10.39
C ALA A 340 22.85 -26.12 11.50
N GLY A 341 23.61 -25.95 12.59
CA GLY A 341 23.28 -25.00 13.66
C GLY A 341 23.32 -23.54 13.22
N ARG A 342 24.28 -23.17 12.34
CA ARG A 342 24.38 -21.81 11.80
C ARG A 342 23.25 -21.46 10.83
N LEU A 343 22.75 -22.40 10.03
CA LEU A 343 21.61 -22.15 9.13
C LEU A 343 20.34 -21.78 9.91
N VAL A 344 20.13 -22.36 11.09
CA VAL A 344 19.00 -22.01 11.98
C VAL A 344 19.20 -20.61 12.58
N GLN A 345 20.44 -20.24 12.96
CA GLN A 345 20.74 -18.90 13.49
C GLN A 345 20.62 -17.80 12.42
N LEU A 346 21.04 -18.08 11.19
CA LEU A 346 20.93 -17.13 10.06
C LEU A 346 19.48 -16.79 9.72
N ASN A 347 18.55 -17.73 9.93
CA ASN A 347 17.12 -17.49 9.68
C ASN A 347 16.40 -16.82 10.86
N SER A 348 17.05 -16.74 12.05
CA SER A 348 16.52 -16.02 13.20
C SER A 348 16.85 -14.52 13.13
N LYS A 349 16.34 -13.84 12.10
CA LYS A 349 16.13 -12.39 12.25
C LYS A 349 15.04 -12.24 13.31
N GLY A 350 15.45 -11.92 14.53
CA GLY A 350 14.51 -11.53 15.58
C GLY A 350 13.59 -10.43 15.08
N PRO A 351 12.41 -10.25 15.72
CA PRO A 351 11.44 -9.27 15.26
C PRO A 351 12.07 -7.87 15.19
N ASP A 352 11.69 -7.08 14.18
CA ASP A 352 12.18 -5.70 13.99
C ASP A 352 11.86 -4.81 15.21
N PHE A 353 10.88 -5.23 16.02
CA PHE A 353 10.52 -4.63 17.29
C PHE A 353 10.21 -5.72 18.32
N ALA A 354 10.83 -5.59 19.50
CA ALA A 354 10.41 -6.31 20.70
C ALA A 354 10.17 -5.26 21.80
N CYS A 355 8.95 -5.21 22.32
CA CYS A 355 8.62 -4.28 23.38
C CYS A 355 9.40 -4.65 24.65
N PRO A 356 10.22 -3.75 25.23
CA PRO A 356 11.00 -4.06 26.43
C PRO A 356 10.13 -4.25 27.67
N ARG A 357 8.86 -3.81 27.65
CA ARG A 357 7.95 -3.92 28.80
C ARG A 357 7.15 -5.23 28.81
N CYS A 358 6.58 -5.63 27.68
CA CYS A 358 5.67 -6.78 27.60
C CYS A 358 6.11 -7.85 26.60
N GLN A 359 7.28 -7.71 25.96
CA GLN A 359 7.79 -8.61 24.93
C GLN A 359 6.87 -8.78 23.70
N GLY A 360 5.86 -7.93 23.54
CA GLY A 360 5.03 -7.87 22.34
C GLY A 360 5.88 -7.53 21.12
N MET A 361 5.64 -8.22 20.01
CA MET A 361 6.39 -8.05 18.76
C MET A 361 5.75 -7.04 17.80
N ASP A 362 4.52 -6.62 18.08
CA ASP A 362 3.76 -5.69 17.25
C ASP A 362 3.86 -4.25 17.77
N ALA A 363 4.08 -3.33 16.84
CA ALA A 363 4.03 -1.89 17.10
C ALA A 363 3.38 -1.11 15.96
N ASP A 364 2.61 -0.09 16.35
CA ASP A 364 2.16 0.94 15.44
C ASP A 364 3.34 1.84 15.08
N GLU A 365 3.79 1.78 13.82
CA GLU A 365 4.84 2.68 13.33
C GLU A 365 4.23 4.02 12.93
N THR A 366 4.81 5.10 13.43
CA THR A 366 4.44 6.48 13.08
C THR A 366 5.71 7.26 12.75
N VAL A 367 5.68 8.06 11.69
CA VAL A 367 6.82 8.90 11.35
C VAL A 367 6.76 10.17 12.19
N VAL A 368 7.84 10.46 12.93
CA VAL A 368 7.95 11.66 13.76
C VAL A 368 9.13 12.51 13.33
N THR A 369 8.97 13.83 13.49
CA THR A 369 10.02 14.82 13.28
C THR A 369 10.24 15.61 14.57
N TYR A 370 11.35 16.32 14.67
CA TYR A 370 11.65 17.15 15.84
C TYR A 370 11.70 18.62 15.42
N CYS A 371 11.09 19.49 16.21
CA CYS A 371 11.17 20.92 15.96
C CYS A 371 12.63 21.40 16.12
N GLN A 372 13.21 21.99 15.07
CA GLN A 372 14.59 22.47 15.11
C GLN A 372 14.81 23.60 16.14
N ARG A 373 13.75 24.34 16.50
CA ARG A 373 13.85 25.45 17.45
C ARG A 373 13.79 25.02 18.92
N CYS A 374 12.91 24.07 19.27
CA CYS A 374 12.64 23.72 20.68
C CYS A 374 12.82 22.23 21.00
N GLY A 375 13.17 21.39 20.03
CA GLY A 375 13.34 19.95 20.21
C GLY A 375 12.03 19.17 20.45
N ASP A 376 10.86 19.83 20.37
CA ASP A 376 9.57 19.16 20.60
C ASP A 376 9.29 18.11 19.51
N ARG A 377 8.83 16.93 19.94
CA ARG A 377 8.52 15.80 19.05
C ARG A 377 7.18 16.04 18.36
N ARG A 378 7.19 16.00 17.03
CA ARG A 378 6.03 16.22 16.15
C ARG A 378 5.64 14.92 15.47
N ALA A 379 4.47 14.40 15.83
CA ALA A 379 3.89 13.21 15.21
C ALA A 379 2.79 13.55 14.20
N GLU A 380 2.56 14.84 13.91
CA GLU A 380 1.58 15.25 12.91
C GLU A 380 2.01 14.80 11.50
N THR A 381 1.03 14.34 10.72
CA THR A 381 1.26 13.94 9.33
C THR A 381 1.56 15.14 8.44
N ALA A 382 0.96 16.30 8.74
CA ALA A 382 1.23 17.56 8.09
C ALA A 382 1.92 18.55 9.04
N LEU A 383 3.14 18.94 8.70
CA LEU A 383 3.95 19.89 9.44
C LEU A 383 3.60 21.32 8.97
N ARG A 384 2.92 22.07 9.84
CA ARG A 384 2.59 23.49 9.62
C ARG A 384 3.36 24.36 10.59
N THR A 385 2.94 24.38 11.84
CA THR A 385 3.60 25.10 12.93
C THR A 385 3.85 24.16 14.12
N CYS A 386 4.90 24.43 14.89
CA CYS A 386 5.13 23.74 16.16
C CYS A 386 4.15 24.25 17.21
N SER A 387 3.32 23.38 17.80
CA SER A 387 2.35 23.80 18.82
C SER A 387 2.98 24.39 20.08
N LYS A 388 4.25 24.05 20.38
CA LYS A 388 4.97 24.54 21.57
C LYS A 388 5.61 25.91 21.38
N CYS A 389 6.36 26.12 20.30
CA CYS A 389 7.13 27.35 20.08
C CYS A 389 6.66 28.18 18.88
N GLN A 390 5.56 27.78 18.22
CA GLN A 390 4.97 28.42 17.04
C GLN A 390 5.95 28.57 15.85
N PHE A 391 7.03 27.79 15.83
CA PHE A 391 7.93 27.75 14.68
C PHE A 391 7.20 27.27 13.43
N ASP A 392 7.20 28.07 12.38
CA ASP A 392 6.60 27.71 11.09
C ASP A 392 7.59 26.85 10.30
N PHE A 393 7.25 25.57 10.12
CA PHE A 393 8.10 24.66 9.39
C PHE A 393 8.29 25.07 7.94
N ARG A 394 7.31 25.76 7.35
CA ARG A 394 7.33 26.17 5.93
C ARG A 394 8.48 27.11 5.61
N THR A 395 9.03 27.83 6.59
CA THR A 395 10.20 28.70 6.36
C THR A 395 11.47 27.92 6.06
N LEU A 396 11.51 26.59 6.29
CA LEU A 396 12.65 25.73 5.98
C LEU A 396 12.70 25.31 4.51
N VAL A 397 11.57 25.40 3.81
CA VAL A 397 11.50 25.10 2.39
C VAL A 397 11.28 26.41 1.69
N ASP A 398 12.29 26.87 0.94
CA ASP A 398 12.14 28.08 0.12
C ASP A 398 10.85 27.98 -0.66
N GLY A 399 10.06 29.07 -0.69
CA GLY A 399 8.77 29.16 -1.37
C GLY A 399 8.87 29.07 -2.89
N GLY A 400 9.79 28.26 -3.40
CA GLY A 400 10.02 27.95 -4.80
C GLY A 400 8.69 27.71 -5.48
N GLN A 401 8.47 28.50 -6.53
CA GLN A 401 7.25 28.47 -7.29
C GLN A 401 7.18 27.15 -8.05
N LEU A 402 6.39 26.22 -7.52
CA LEU A 402 6.18 24.89 -8.11
C LEU A 402 5.57 24.99 -9.51
N TRP A 403 4.58 25.87 -9.66
CA TRP A 403 3.81 26.04 -10.88
C TRP A 403 4.39 27.15 -11.74
N ARG A 404 4.90 26.78 -12.91
CA ARG A 404 5.29 27.74 -13.94
C ARG A 404 4.10 27.97 -14.87
N PRO A 405 3.81 29.22 -15.27
CA PRO A 405 2.85 29.46 -16.35
C PRO A 405 3.24 28.60 -17.54
N ARG A 406 2.28 27.90 -18.13
CA ARG A 406 2.50 27.21 -19.39
C ARG A 406 2.93 28.30 -20.36
N ALA A 407 4.18 28.27 -20.80
CA ALA A 407 4.63 29.16 -21.86
C ALA A 407 3.60 28.97 -22.97
N ALA A 408 2.82 30.02 -23.25
CA ALA A 408 1.80 29.97 -24.29
C ALA A 408 2.54 29.44 -25.49
N ALA A 409 2.26 28.18 -25.86
CA ALA A 409 2.98 27.49 -26.92
C ALA A 409 2.94 28.49 -28.03
N SER A 410 4.09 29.11 -28.33
CA SER A 410 4.14 30.30 -29.15
C SER A 410 3.48 29.85 -30.42
N VAL A 411 2.22 30.23 -30.60
CA VAL A 411 1.42 29.84 -31.75
C VAL A 411 2.26 30.46 -32.81
N SER A 412 3.06 29.63 -33.49
CA SER A 412 3.97 30.09 -34.51
C SER A 412 3.05 30.83 -35.43
N ALA A 413 3.06 32.16 -35.33
CA ALA A 413 2.21 33.01 -36.12
C ALA A 413 2.47 32.51 -37.53
N PRO A 414 1.43 32.12 -38.30
CA PRO A 414 1.63 31.58 -39.63
C PRO A 414 2.60 32.52 -40.31
N GLN A 415 3.82 32.05 -40.57
CA GLN A 415 4.89 32.88 -41.10
C GLN A 415 4.30 33.51 -42.34
N ALA A 416 4.03 34.81 -42.28
CA ALA A 416 3.56 35.56 -43.42
C ALA A 416 4.63 35.35 -44.48
N ALA A 417 4.29 34.60 -45.53
CA ALA A 417 5.15 34.29 -46.64
C ALA A 417 5.71 35.61 -47.19
N GLY A 418 6.97 35.88 -46.90
CA GLY A 418 7.48 37.24 -47.04
C GLY A 418 9.00 37.34 -47.19
N HIS A 419 9.64 36.40 -47.89
CA HIS A 419 10.74 36.69 -48.84
C HIS A 419 11.22 35.38 -49.48
N LEU A 420 10.84 35.16 -50.75
CA LEU A 420 11.51 34.19 -51.62
C LEU A 420 12.83 34.80 -52.10
N PRO A 421 13.98 34.10 -52.01
CA PRO A 421 15.15 34.45 -52.81
C PRO A 421 14.85 34.19 -54.30
N PRO A 422 15.36 35.02 -55.23
CA PRO A 422 15.16 34.80 -56.65
C PRO A 422 16.03 33.63 -57.11
N GLY A 423 15.42 32.63 -57.75
CA GLY A 423 16.13 31.66 -58.57
C GLY A 423 16.22 30.25 -58.01
N VAL A 424 15.10 29.53 -57.98
CA VAL A 424 15.12 28.08 -58.22
C VAL A 424 14.00 27.76 -59.20
N ALA A 425 14.36 27.04 -60.24
CA ALA A 425 13.55 26.71 -61.41
C ALA A 425 12.22 26.04 -61.03
N ALA A 426 11.18 26.42 -61.78
CA ALA A 426 9.83 25.93 -61.66
C ALA A 426 9.75 24.40 -61.76
N ALA A 427 9.22 23.76 -60.71
CA ALA A 427 8.71 22.40 -60.80
C ALA A 427 7.40 22.38 -61.60
N PRO A 428 7.16 21.36 -62.44
CA PRO A 428 5.96 21.28 -63.28
C PRO A 428 4.68 21.14 -62.44
N PRO A 429 3.53 21.62 -62.96
CA PRO A 429 2.27 21.57 -62.25
C PRO A 429 1.82 20.13 -62.00
N LEU A 430 1.48 19.83 -60.73
CA LEU A 430 0.78 18.61 -60.36
C LEU A 430 -0.60 18.57 -61.04
N PRO A 431 -1.04 17.39 -61.53
CA PRO A 431 -2.35 17.23 -62.13
C PRO A 431 -3.47 17.47 -61.10
N PRO A 432 -4.66 17.93 -61.55
CA PRO A 432 -5.79 18.20 -60.67
C PRO A 432 -6.20 16.94 -59.90
N ALA A 433 -6.32 17.09 -58.58
CA ALA A 433 -6.80 16.04 -57.70
C ALA A 433 -8.20 15.56 -58.15
N ALA A 434 -8.36 14.25 -58.27
CA ALA A 434 -9.63 13.63 -58.59
C ALA A 434 -10.69 13.99 -57.54
N PRO A 435 -11.95 14.21 -57.94
CA PRO A 435 -13.04 14.49 -57.03
C PRO A 435 -13.23 13.33 -56.05
N ALA A 436 -13.35 13.66 -54.76
CA ALA A 436 -13.60 12.68 -53.71
C ALA A 436 -14.88 11.88 -54.00
N PRO A 437 -14.88 10.55 -53.79
CA PRO A 437 -16.07 9.74 -53.96
C PRO A 437 -17.17 10.18 -52.99
N PRO A 438 -18.45 10.12 -53.38
CA PRO A 438 -19.56 10.46 -52.50
C PRO A 438 -19.57 9.53 -51.28
N ALA A 439 -19.80 10.12 -50.11
CA ALA A 439 -19.90 9.38 -48.86
C ALA A 439 -21.02 8.33 -48.95
N PRO A 440 -20.81 7.11 -48.42
CA PRO A 440 -21.85 6.09 -48.38
C PRO A 440 -23.04 6.56 -47.53
N PRO A 441 -24.28 6.18 -47.90
CA PRO A 441 -25.47 6.53 -47.13
C PRO A 441 -25.38 5.95 -45.71
N LEU A 442 -25.68 6.79 -44.73
CA LEU A 442 -25.81 6.40 -43.32
C LEU A 442 -26.86 5.29 -43.20
N PRO A 443 -26.57 4.19 -42.48
CA PRO A 443 -27.56 3.15 -42.22
C PRO A 443 -28.74 3.73 -41.42
N PRO A 444 -29.98 3.22 -41.67
CA PRO A 444 -31.16 3.66 -40.95
C PRO A 444 -31.00 3.42 -39.44
N ALA A 445 -31.33 4.45 -38.65
CA ALA A 445 -31.28 4.41 -37.20
C ALA A 445 -32.12 3.24 -36.67
N ALA A 446 -31.52 2.40 -35.82
CA ALA A 446 -32.23 1.33 -35.14
C ALA A 446 -33.35 1.91 -34.26
N PRO A 447 -34.54 1.26 -34.21
CA PRO A 447 -35.63 1.70 -33.36
C PRO A 447 -35.21 1.67 -31.88
N LEU A 448 -35.52 2.75 -31.16
CA LEU A 448 -35.31 2.87 -29.72
C LEU A 448 -36.06 1.75 -28.98
N PRO A 449 -35.44 1.10 -27.98
CA PRO A 449 -36.12 0.11 -27.15
C PRO A 449 -37.29 0.76 -26.38
N PRO A 450 -38.38 0.02 -26.13
CA PRO A 450 -39.52 0.52 -25.38
C PRO A 450 -39.11 0.92 -23.96
N ALA A 451 -39.65 2.04 -23.49
CA ALA A 451 -39.44 2.54 -22.14
C ALA A 451 -39.90 1.49 -21.10
N PRO A 452 -39.14 1.30 -20.00
CA PRO A 452 -39.56 0.41 -18.93
C PRO A 452 -40.86 0.91 -18.26
N PRO A 453 -41.74 0.00 -17.80
CA PRO A 453 -42.97 0.37 -17.13
C PRO A 453 -42.70 1.13 -15.83
N VAL A 454 -43.42 2.22 -15.63
CA VAL A 454 -43.43 3.02 -14.41
C VAL A 454 -43.92 2.13 -13.24
N PRO A 455 -43.16 1.98 -12.14
CA PRO A 455 -43.62 1.25 -10.98
C PRO A 455 -44.84 1.95 -10.37
N GLY A 456 -45.92 1.18 -10.18
CA GLY A 456 -47.17 1.64 -9.60
C GLY A 456 -47.00 2.23 -8.20
N ALA A 457 -47.83 3.23 -7.92
CA ALA A 457 -47.94 3.91 -6.65
C ALA A 457 -48.08 2.94 -5.47
N ALA A 458 -47.22 3.11 -4.47
CA ALA A 458 -47.31 2.40 -3.20
C ALA A 458 -48.59 2.82 -2.44
N PRO A 459 -49.29 1.88 -1.77
CA PRO A 459 -50.43 2.20 -0.93
C PRO A 459 -50.01 2.97 0.33
N PRO A 460 -50.91 3.76 0.94
CA PRO A 460 -50.60 4.56 2.12
C PRO A 460 -50.31 3.68 3.34
N ALA A 461 -49.29 4.08 4.09
CA ALA A 461 -48.84 3.42 5.32
C ALA A 461 -49.95 3.41 6.38
N VAL A 462 -50.25 2.21 6.90
CA VAL A 462 -51.07 2.01 8.10
C VAL A 462 -50.26 2.43 9.33
N ALA A 463 -50.83 3.34 10.12
CA ALA A 463 -50.25 3.80 11.38
C ALA A 463 -50.07 2.65 12.39
N ALA A 464 -48.88 2.54 12.96
CA ALA A 464 -48.58 1.61 14.05
C ALA A 464 -49.15 2.15 15.38
N PRO A 465 -49.74 1.30 16.24
CA PRO A 465 -50.23 1.71 17.55
C PRO A 465 -49.06 1.96 18.52
N ALA A 466 -49.17 3.08 19.24
CA ALA A 466 -48.33 3.40 20.39
C ALA A 466 -48.66 2.47 21.57
N GLY A 467 -47.63 1.81 22.11
CA GLY A 467 -47.77 0.99 23.31
C GLY A 467 -46.47 0.29 23.70
N ALA A 468 -45.55 1.03 24.33
CA ALA A 468 -44.42 0.46 25.04
C ALA A 468 -44.63 0.66 26.57
N PRO A 469 -44.48 -0.38 27.40
CA PRO A 469 -44.64 -0.27 28.85
C PRO A 469 -43.42 0.41 29.51
N PRO A 470 -43.60 1.09 30.66
CA PRO A 470 -42.51 1.73 31.39
C PRO A 470 -41.60 0.69 32.04
N GLY A 471 -40.31 0.72 31.70
CA GLY A 471 -39.26 -0.06 32.38
C GLY A 471 -38.96 0.49 33.79
N PRO A 472 -38.45 -0.35 34.69
CA PRO A 472 -38.25 0.00 36.10
C PRO A 472 -37.08 0.99 36.26
N GLY A 473 -37.36 2.11 36.91
CA GLY A 473 -36.38 3.14 37.23
C GLY A 473 -35.33 2.65 38.23
N TRP A 474 -34.07 2.67 37.78
CA TRP A 474 -32.90 2.59 38.67
C TRP A 474 -32.46 3.99 39.04
N SER A 475 -32.93 4.47 40.19
CA SER A 475 -32.47 5.69 40.84
C SER A 475 -31.19 5.40 41.63
N GLY A 476 -30.05 5.35 40.95
CA GLY A 476 -28.74 5.37 41.58
C GLY A 476 -28.27 6.80 41.80
N ALA A 477 -28.38 7.30 43.03
CA ALA A 477 -27.83 8.59 43.43
C ALA A 477 -26.31 8.60 43.23
N GLN A 478 -25.84 9.46 42.33
CA GLN A 478 -24.42 9.69 42.09
C GLN A 478 -23.88 10.64 43.18
N PRO A 479 -22.91 10.23 44.01
CA PRO A 479 -22.34 11.12 45.01
C PRO A 479 -21.60 12.31 44.34
N PRO A 480 -21.58 13.49 45.00
CA PRO A 480 -21.00 14.70 44.43
C PRO A 480 -19.51 14.51 44.13
N GLN A 481 -19.10 14.85 42.91
CA GLN A 481 -17.68 14.88 42.56
C GLN A 481 -16.98 16.01 43.33
N PRO A 482 -15.80 15.76 43.91
CA PRO A 482 -14.99 16.80 44.51
C PRO A 482 -14.43 17.75 43.44
N PRO A 483 -14.23 19.04 43.76
CA PRO A 483 -13.70 20.01 42.83
C PRO A 483 -12.26 19.66 42.38
N PRO A 484 -11.86 20.07 41.16
CA PRO A 484 -10.56 19.75 40.60
C PRO A 484 -9.44 20.38 41.45
N SER A 485 -8.66 19.53 42.11
CA SER A 485 -7.41 19.90 42.77
C SER A 485 -6.41 20.45 41.76
N GLY A 486 -5.92 21.66 42.01
CA GLY A 486 -4.94 22.36 41.18
C GLY A 486 -3.60 21.61 41.02
N PRO A 487 -2.68 22.11 40.17
CA PRO A 487 -1.45 21.41 39.82
C PRO A 487 -0.51 21.31 41.02
N SER A 488 -0.58 20.15 41.69
CA SER A 488 0.38 19.77 42.72
C SER A 488 1.76 19.59 42.07
N ARG A 489 2.73 20.44 42.44
CA ARG A 489 4.14 20.27 42.06
C ARG A 489 4.58 18.89 42.55
N ARG A 490 4.79 17.95 41.63
CA ARG A 490 5.46 16.69 41.94
C ARG A 490 6.85 17.00 42.51
N PRO A 491 7.22 16.46 43.67
CA PRO A 491 8.62 16.46 44.08
C PRO A 491 9.44 15.69 43.03
N PRO A 492 10.72 16.06 42.82
CA PRO A 492 11.59 15.34 41.89
C PRO A 492 11.64 13.86 42.28
N ALA A 493 11.45 12.98 41.29
CA ALA A 493 11.48 11.54 41.51
C ALA A 493 12.83 11.15 42.13
N GLU A 494 12.78 10.58 43.34
CA GLU A 494 13.93 9.92 43.95
C GLU A 494 14.45 8.86 42.97
N ARG A 495 15.74 8.92 42.67
CA ARG A 495 16.38 7.94 41.81
C ARG A 495 16.30 6.57 42.52
N PRO A 496 15.97 5.50 41.80
CA PRO A 496 15.88 4.17 42.39
C PRO A 496 17.24 3.80 43.03
N PRO A 497 17.25 3.20 44.23
CA PRO A 497 18.47 2.75 44.87
C PRO A 497 19.18 1.75 43.97
N GLY A 498 20.45 2.03 43.64
CA GLY A 498 21.27 1.19 42.76
C GLY A 498 21.48 1.72 41.33
N TYR A 499 20.90 2.86 40.95
CA TYR A 499 21.24 3.50 39.67
C TYR A 499 22.66 4.08 39.72
N ARG A 500 23.61 3.40 39.07
CA ARG A 500 24.91 3.97 38.70
C ARG A 500 24.78 4.58 37.30
N PRO A 501 24.99 5.90 37.12
CA PRO A 501 25.11 6.48 35.78
C PRO A 501 26.23 5.79 35.01
N ASP A 502 26.05 5.63 33.71
CA ASP A 502 27.09 5.13 32.82
C ASP A 502 28.28 6.12 32.83
N PRO A 503 29.48 5.71 33.28
CA PRO A 503 30.64 6.60 33.37
C PRO A 503 31.13 7.09 32.00
N GLU A 504 30.73 6.44 30.91
CA GLU A 504 31.00 6.95 29.56
C GLU A 504 30.08 8.12 29.21
N ALA A 505 28.82 8.12 29.65
CA ALA A 505 27.86 9.19 29.34
C ALA A 505 28.25 10.55 29.94
N GLU A 506 29.01 10.55 31.05
CA GLU A 506 29.55 11.77 31.67
C GLU A 506 30.72 12.41 30.89
N ARG A 507 31.36 11.65 29.98
CA ARG A 507 32.49 12.14 29.18
C ARG A 507 32.09 12.80 27.86
N TRP A 508 30.80 12.81 27.53
CA TRP A 508 30.34 13.38 26.28
C TRP A 508 30.32 14.90 26.40
N PRO A 509 30.92 15.64 25.47
CA PRO A 509 30.88 17.09 25.50
C PRO A 509 29.44 17.56 25.42
N ARG A 510 28.99 18.30 26.45
CA ARG A 510 27.66 18.88 26.47
C ARG A 510 27.55 19.93 25.34
N PRO A 511 26.45 19.97 24.58
CA PRO A 511 26.24 21.02 23.61
C PRO A 511 26.18 22.39 24.31
N PRO A 512 26.71 23.46 23.68
CA PRO A 512 26.71 24.80 24.26
C PRO A 512 25.27 25.26 24.54
N GLY A 513 25.01 25.68 25.78
CA GLY A 513 23.71 26.24 26.21
C GLY A 513 22.86 25.36 27.14
N CYS A 514 23.29 24.15 27.52
CA CYS A 514 22.61 23.39 28.58
C CYS A 514 23.15 23.78 29.97
N PRO A 515 22.30 24.26 30.91
CA PRO A 515 22.72 24.51 32.28
C PRO A 515 23.14 23.21 33.00
N PRO A 516 23.97 23.32 34.06
CA PRO A 516 24.57 22.18 34.76
C PRO A 516 23.58 21.15 35.29
#